data_AF-A0A0P9CZE9-F1
#
_entry.id   AF-A0A0P9CZE9-F1
#
_cell.length_a   1.000
_cell.length_b   1.000
_cell.length_c   1.000
_cell.angle_alpha   90.00
_cell.angle_beta   90.00
_cell.angle_gamma   90.00
#
_symmetry.space_group_name_H-M   'P 1'
#
loop_
_entity.id
_entity.type
_entity.pdbx_description
1 polymer ?
#
loop_
_entity_poly.entity_id
_entity_poly.type
_entity_poly.pdbx_seq_one_letter_code
_entity_poly.pdbx_strand_id
1 'polypeptide(L)'
;MNSHTINVKPGSTGRQQPNFMKLLGGIALTICIIASIIAVGLPGASGAASSTLLFGPVADTFVRQSTPTGSYGTNSQLNAVGGSDARQAFLRFNVSGIPAGTAIQSAKLRLFVTNDSTSGGVVAKISSNTWPEAATWDTRPAI
;
A
#
# COMPACT_ATOMS: atom_id res chain seq x y z
N MET A 1 41.72 -3.61 48.37
CA MET A 1 41.26 -2.64 49.39
C MET A 1 39.94 -2.07 48.89
N ASN A 2 38.78 -2.21 49.53
CA ASN A 2 38.44 -2.71 50.85
C ASN A 2 37.04 -3.36 50.79
N SER A 3 36.91 -4.36 51.64
CA SER A 3 35.74 -5.19 51.92
C SER A 3 34.63 -4.42 52.65
N HIS A 4 33.56 -5.16 52.99
CA HIS A 4 32.68 -5.00 54.17
C HIS A 4 31.42 -4.11 54.00
N THR A 5 30.20 -4.45 54.45
CA THR A 5 29.67 -5.52 55.33
C THR A 5 28.16 -5.69 55.09
N ILE A 6 27.64 -6.92 55.17
CA ILE A 6 26.19 -7.25 55.21
C ILE A 6 25.69 -7.16 56.66
N ASN A 7 24.50 -6.60 56.90
CA ASN A 7 23.78 -6.82 58.15
C ASN A 7 22.44 -7.54 57.89
N VAL A 8 22.34 -8.80 58.31
CA VAL A 8 21.09 -9.58 58.38
C VAL A 8 20.80 -9.97 59.83
N LYS A 9 19.51 -9.88 60.23
CA LYS A 9 18.72 -10.81 61.09
C LYS A 9 17.64 -10.06 61.92
N PRO A 10 16.63 -10.76 62.51
CA PRO A 10 15.83 -11.89 62.02
C PRO A 10 14.32 -11.77 62.39
N GLY A 11 13.48 -12.66 61.88
CA GLY A 11 12.20 -13.01 62.52
C GLY A 11 11.15 -13.46 61.51
N SER A 12 11.11 -14.74 61.16
CA SER A 12 10.28 -15.79 61.80
C SER A 12 9.10 -16.19 60.91
N THR A 13 9.36 -17.22 60.11
CA THR A 13 8.48 -18.28 59.63
C THR A 13 7.03 -18.24 60.12
N GLY A 14 6.07 -18.13 59.19
CA GLY A 14 4.65 -18.32 59.48
C GLY A 14 3.85 -18.61 58.20
N ARG A 15 3.24 -19.78 58.16
CA ARG A 15 2.57 -20.42 57.01
C ARG A 15 1.32 -19.67 56.50
N GLN A 16 1.08 -19.83 55.21
CA GLN A 16 -0.22 -20.12 54.57
C GLN A 16 -1.45 -20.08 55.51
N GLN A 17 -2.44 -19.23 55.20
CA GLN A 17 -3.73 -19.68 54.68
C GLN A 17 -4.68 -18.49 54.39
N PRO A 18 -5.31 -18.45 53.20
CA PRO A 18 -6.48 -17.61 52.98
C PRO A 18 -7.67 -18.24 53.71
N ASN A 19 -8.67 -17.43 54.10
CA ASN A 19 -10.10 -17.71 53.88
C ASN A 19 -11.03 -16.79 54.68
N PHE A 20 -12.06 -16.35 53.96
CA PHE A 20 -13.43 -16.07 54.39
C PHE A 20 -13.74 -14.76 55.15
N MET A 21 -14.15 -13.77 54.36
CA MET A 21 -15.47 -13.11 54.42
C MET A 21 -16.11 -12.94 55.82
N LYS A 22 -15.98 -11.74 56.41
CA LYS A 22 -17.00 -11.18 57.31
C LYS A 22 -17.24 -9.69 57.03
N LEU A 23 -18.50 -9.46 56.67
CA LEU A 23 -19.24 -8.22 56.49
C LEU A 23 -19.32 -7.41 57.81
N LEU A 24 -19.54 -6.09 57.67
CA LEU A 24 -20.04 -5.07 58.63
C LEU A 24 -19.00 -4.11 59.26
N GLY A 25 -19.17 -2.81 58.97
CA GLY A 25 -18.94 -1.74 59.97
C GLY A 25 -18.22 -0.47 59.48
N GLY A 26 -18.93 0.66 59.43
CA GLY A 26 -18.39 1.94 59.90
C GLY A 26 -17.95 2.98 58.86
N ILE A 27 -18.63 4.12 58.91
CA ILE A 27 -18.44 5.35 58.12
C ILE A 27 -17.16 6.09 58.53
N ALA A 28 -16.32 6.51 57.59
CA ALA A 28 -15.42 7.68 57.75
C ALA A 28 -14.93 8.24 56.39
N LEU A 29 -15.52 9.38 56.04
CA LEU A 29 -15.11 10.43 55.12
C LEU A 29 -13.63 10.41 54.68
N THR A 30 -13.35 10.20 53.38
CA THR A 30 -12.14 10.76 52.73
C THR A 30 -12.49 11.12 51.29
N ILE A 31 -12.48 12.43 51.04
CA ILE A 31 -12.76 13.09 49.77
C ILE A 31 -11.57 12.84 48.84
N CYS A 32 -11.75 12.01 47.81
CA CYS A 32 -10.95 12.07 46.59
C CYS A 32 -11.89 12.31 45.42
N ILE A 33 -11.79 13.53 44.89
CA ILE A 33 -12.41 14.03 43.68
C ILE A 33 -12.10 13.05 42.54
N ILE A 34 -13.10 12.30 42.08
CA ILE A 34 -13.08 11.74 40.74
C ILE A 34 -14.13 12.53 39.97
N ALA A 35 -13.73 13.68 39.46
CA ALA A 35 -14.38 14.27 38.31
C ALA A 35 -14.30 13.21 37.21
N SER A 36 -15.40 12.50 36.98
CA SER A 36 -15.56 11.71 35.78
C SER A 36 -15.50 12.68 34.60
N ILE A 37 -14.32 12.80 33.99
CA ILE A 37 -14.20 13.35 32.65
C ILE A 37 -15.04 12.42 31.77
N ILE A 38 -16.22 12.90 31.39
CA ILE A 38 -16.87 12.44 30.17
C ILE A 38 -15.89 12.83 29.07
N ALA A 39 -15.15 11.85 28.58
CA ALA A 39 -14.40 12.00 27.34
C ALA A 39 -15.44 12.24 26.24
N VAL A 40 -15.78 13.51 26.00
CA VAL A 40 -16.45 13.94 24.78
C VAL A 40 -15.62 13.35 23.65
N GLY A 41 -16.23 12.44 22.90
CA GLY A 41 -15.66 11.91 21.68
C GLY A 41 -15.41 13.08 20.74
N LEU A 42 -14.20 13.65 20.82
CA LEU A 42 -13.66 14.42 19.73
C LEU A 42 -13.77 13.49 18.52
N PRO A 43 -14.37 13.91 17.39
CA PRO A 43 -14.21 13.17 16.16
C PRO A 43 -12.70 13.10 15.95
N GLY A 44 -12.12 11.92 16.24
CA GLY A 44 -10.75 11.65 15.92
C GLY A 44 -10.67 11.97 14.44
N ALA A 45 -9.87 12.99 14.11
CA ALA A 45 -9.52 13.28 12.74
C ALA A 45 -8.94 11.96 12.21
N SER A 46 -9.79 11.20 11.54
CA SER A 46 -9.41 9.98 10.87
C SER A 46 -8.61 10.51 9.69
N GLY A 47 -7.33 10.75 9.93
CA GLY A 47 -6.41 11.13 8.88
C GLY A 47 -6.57 10.07 7.81
N ALA A 48 -7.07 10.47 6.65
CA ALA A 48 -7.30 9.55 5.56
C ALA A 48 -5.96 8.90 5.25
N ALA A 49 -5.80 7.63 5.64
CA ALA A 49 -4.60 6.87 5.34
C ALA A 49 -4.57 6.71 3.82
N SER A 50 -3.63 7.38 3.16
CA SER A 50 -3.41 7.21 1.74
C SER A 50 -2.59 5.93 1.54
N SER A 51 -3.20 4.91 0.95
CA SER A 51 -2.50 3.70 0.53
C SER A 51 -2.09 3.84 -0.93
N THR A 52 -0.89 3.35 -1.27
CA THR A 52 -0.42 3.24 -2.65
C THR A 52 -0.47 1.79 -3.07
N LEU A 53 -1.21 1.48 -4.13
CA LEU A 53 -1.24 0.16 -4.75
C LEU A 53 -0.32 0.14 -5.97
N LEU A 54 0.43 -0.95 -6.14
CA LEU A 54 1.31 -1.16 -7.29
C LEU A 54 0.70 -2.21 -8.22
N PHE A 55 0.66 -1.89 -9.51
CA PHE A 55 0.15 -2.79 -10.55
C PHE A 55 1.24 -2.98 -11.61
N GLY A 56 1.63 -4.24 -11.83
CA GLY A 56 2.46 -4.61 -12.98
C GLY A 56 1.61 -4.75 -14.24
N PRO A 57 2.21 -4.59 -15.44
CA PRO A 57 1.52 -4.90 -16.67
C PRO A 57 1.20 -6.41 -16.72
N VAL A 58 -0.01 -6.74 -17.19
CA VAL A 58 -0.45 -8.12 -17.44
C VAL A 58 -0.33 -8.51 -18.91
N ALA A 59 -0.09 -7.53 -19.77
CA ALA A 59 0.30 -7.73 -21.16
C ALA A 59 1.03 -6.48 -21.64
N ASP A 60 2.06 -6.69 -22.45
CA ASP A 60 2.77 -5.64 -23.15
C ASP A 60 3.22 -6.08 -24.54
N THR A 61 3.21 -5.13 -25.47
CA THR A 61 3.72 -5.34 -26.82
C THR A 61 3.97 -4.00 -27.48
N PHE A 62 4.69 -4.00 -28.59
CA PHE A 62 4.68 -2.86 -29.50
C PHE A 62 4.45 -3.33 -30.92
N VAL A 63 3.97 -2.43 -31.75
CA VAL A 63 3.73 -2.66 -33.17
C VAL A 63 4.49 -1.64 -33.98
N ARG A 64 4.84 -1.99 -35.21
CA ARG A 64 5.68 -1.16 -36.07
C ARG A 64 5.07 -1.06 -37.46
N GLN A 65 4.93 0.17 -37.94
CA GLN A 65 4.27 0.46 -39.22
C GLN A 65 5.00 -0.17 -40.41
N SER A 66 6.33 -0.18 -40.42
CA SER A 66 7.09 -0.75 -41.53
C SER A 66 7.00 -2.28 -41.62
N THR A 67 6.54 -2.97 -40.58
CA THR A 67 6.42 -4.43 -40.50
C THR A 67 5.02 -4.81 -40.04
N PRO A 68 4.01 -4.62 -40.89
CA PRO A 68 2.63 -4.51 -40.44
C PRO A 68 2.02 -5.83 -39.92
N THR A 69 2.60 -6.95 -40.33
CA THR A 69 2.26 -8.31 -39.87
C THR A 69 3.22 -8.86 -38.81
N GLY A 70 4.22 -8.08 -38.39
CA GLY A 70 5.19 -8.47 -37.37
C GLY A 70 4.63 -8.32 -35.95
N SER A 71 4.88 -9.33 -35.11
CA SER A 71 4.53 -9.33 -33.69
C SER A 71 5.80 -9.17 -32.84
N TYR A 72 5.70 -8.40 -31.75
CA TYR A 72 6.85 -8.11 -30.88
C TYR A 72 6.58 -8.36 -29.39
N GLY A 73 5.53 -9.10 -29.04
CA GLY A 73 5.17 -9.39 -27.64
C GLY A 73 6.21 -10.20 -26.85
N THR A 74 7.19 -10.82 -27.51
CA THR A 74 8.27 -11.56 -26.83
C THR A 74 9.56 -10.75 -26.71
N ASN A 75 9.59 -9.51 -27.20
CA ASN A 75 10.78 -8.66 -27.09
C ASN A 75 10.99 -8.20 -25.65
N SER A 76 12.25 -8.15 -25.21
CA SER A 76 12.63 -7.63 -23.89
C SER A 76 12.56 -6.11 -23.75
N GLN A 77 12.26 -5.39 -24.85
CA GLN A 77 12.21 -3.94 -24.91
C GLN A 77 10.98 -3.47 -25.67
N LEU A 78 10.31 -2.45 -25.12
CA LEU A 78 9.23 -1.72 -25.79
C LEU A 78 9.81 -0.55 -26.60
N ASN A 79 9.26 -0.36 -27.80
CA ASN A 79 9.65 0.74 -28.68
C ASN A 79 8.43 1.60 -29.00
N ALA A 80 8.53 2.91 -28.77
CA ALA A 80 7.52 3.88 -29.13
C ALA A 80 8.18 5.06 -29.84
N VAL A 81 7.82 5.30 -31.10
CA VAL A 81 8.43 6.30 -31.98
C VAL A 81 7.36 6.85 -32.91
N GLY A 82 7.30 8.16 -33.09
CA GLY A 82 6.41 8.80 -34.08
C GLY A 82 7.07 8.95 -35.46
N GLY A 83 6.34 9.46 -36.45
CA GLY A 83 6.89 9.77 -37.77
C GLY A 83 6.58 8.71 -38.84
N SER A 84 7.47 8.57 -39.82
CA SER A 84 7.25 7.74 -41.02
C SER A 84 7.29 6.23 -40.78
N ASP A 85 8.04 5.77 -39.78
CA ASP A 85 8.01 4.39 -39.27
C ASP A 85 7.51 4.39 -37.83
N ALA A 86 6.22 4.67 -37.68
CA ALA A 86 5.60 4.79 -36.37
C ALA A 86 5.66 3.44 -35.62
N ARG A 87 6.05 3.52 -34.35
CA ARG A 87 6.02 2.42 -33.39
C ARG A 87 5.13 2.79 -32.23
N GLN A 88 4.17 1.92 -31.92
CA GLN A 88 3.18 2.16 -30.87
C GLN A 88 3.30 1.06 -29.83
N ALA A 89 3.53 1.45 -28.57
CA ALA A 89 3.58 0.52 -27.45
C ALA A 89 2.20 0.43 -26.78
N PHE A 90 1.80 -0.79 -26.43
CA PHE A 90 0.56 -1.12 -25.77
C PHE A 90 0.87 -1.77 -24.42
N LEU A 91 0.27 -1.26 -23.36
CA LEU A 91 0.39 -1.82 -22.02
C LEU A 91 -1.01 -2.03 -21.43
N ARG A 92 -1.24 -3.20 -20.83
CA ARG A 92 -2.48 -3.51 -20.12
C ARG A 92 -2.17 -3.80 -18.67
N PHE A 93 -2.99 -3.28 -17.77
CA PHE A 93 -2.87 -3.48 -16.33
C PHE A 93 -4.16 -4.10 -15.79
N ASN A 94 -4.04 -5.08 -14.90
CA ASN A 94 -5.16 -5.52 -14.10
C ASN A 94 -5.18 -4.71 -12.79
N VAL A 95 -6.11 -3.77 -12.70
CA VAL A 95 -6.24 -2.86 -11.54
C VAL A 95 -7.38 -3.36 -10.66
N SER A 96 -7.05 -4.23 -9.72
CA SER A 96 -7.99 -4.84 -8.77
C SER A 96 -7.62 -4.56 -7.32
N GLY A 97 -8.53 -4.79 -6.38
CA GLY A 97 -8.25 -4.63 -4.94
C GLY A 97 -8.34 -3.19 -4.43
N ILE A 98 -8.93 -2.27 -5.20
CA ILE A 98 -9.29 -0.93 -4.73
C ILE A 98 -10.60 -1.06 -3.93
N PRO A 99 -10.62 -0.69 -2.63
CA PRO A 99 -11.84 -0.76 -1.83
C PRO A 99 -12.97 0.10 -2.42
N ALA A 100 -14.20 -0.40 -2.35
CA ALA A 100 -15.36 0.36 -2.79
C ALA A 100 -15.47 1.70 -2.04
N GLY A 101 -15.83 2.77 -2.76
CA GLY A 101 -15.90 4.12 -2.20
C GLY A 101 -14.55 4.84 -2.04
N THR A 102 -13.43 4.22 -2.44
CA THR A 102 -12.12 4.90 -2.43
C THR A 102 -12.06 5.97 -3.52
N ALA A 103 -11.78 7.21 -3.12
CA ALA A 103 -11.45 8.28 -4.06
C ALA A 103 -10.01 8.13 -4.56
N ILE A 104 -9.83 8.07 -5.88
CA ILE A 104 -8.51 7.97 -6.51
C ILE A 104 -7.87 9.35 -6.62
N GLN A 105 -6.82 9.59 -5.83
CA GLN A 105 -6.15 10.89 -5.78
C GLN A 105 -5.15 11.10 -6.93
N SER A 106 -4.45 10.04 -7.35
CA SER A 106 -3.48 10.10 -8.45
C SER A 106 -3.21 8.72 -9.05
N ALA A 107 -2.78 8.70 -10.31
CA ALA A 107 -2.26 7.51 -10.98
C ALA A 107 -0.92 7.88 -11.62
N LYS A 108 0.10 7.02 -11.47
CA LYS A 108 1.44 7.25 -12.01
C LYS A 108 1.88 6.04 -12.83
N LEU A 109 2.08 6.25 -14.14
CA LEU A 109 2.77 5.29 -14.99
C LEU A 109 4.28 5.54 -14.87
N ARG A 110 5.06 4.48 -14.62
CA ARG A 110 6.52 4.54 -14.56
C ARG A 110 7.09 3.61 -15.62
N LEU A 111 7.97 4.14 -16.46
CA LEU A 111 8.67 3.42 -17.52
C LEU A 111 10.17 3.65 -17.34
N PHE A 112 10.97 2.65 -17.70
CA PHE A 112 12.43 2.76 -17.72
C PHE A 112 12.90 3.02 -19.14
N VAL A 113 13.56 4.15 -19.36
CA VAL A 113 14.01 4.58 -20.69
C VAL A 113 15.43 4.08 -20.92
N THR A 114 15.61 3.25 -21.95
CA THR A 114 16.93 2.73 -22.36
C THR A 114 17.52 3.46 -23.57
N ASN A 115 16.68 4.19 -24.32
CA ASN A 115 17.09 5.03 -25.43
C ASN A 115 16.29 6.33 -25.33
N ASP A 116 16.99 7.44 -25.11
CA ASP A 116 16.36 8.74 -24.89
C ASP A 116 15.77 9.35 -26.18
N SER A 117 14.89 10.33 -25.99
CA SER A 117 14.26 11.12 -27.03
C SER A 117 14.00 12.52 -26.51
N THR A 118 13.87 13.49 -27.42
CA THR A 118 13.48 14.86 -27.07
C THR A 118 12.01 14.96 -26.60
N SER A 119 11.22 13.90 -26.79
CA SER A 119 9.84 13.79 -26.30
C SER A 119 9.67 12.56 -25.40
N GLY A 120 8.96 12.72 -24.28
CA GLY A 120 8.56 11.62 -23.40
C GLY A 120 7.41 10.76 -23.95
N GLY A 121 6.87 11.12 -25.12
CA GLY A 121 5.76 10.44 -25.78
C GLY A 121 4.39 10.95 -25.35
N VAL A 122 3.35 10.33 -25.92
CA VAL A 122 1.94 10.59 -25.61
C VAL A 122 1.32 9.30 -25.10
N VAL A 123 0.60 9.37 -23.98
CA VAL A 123 -0.16 8.25 -23.44
C VAL A 123 -1.62 8.47 -23.78
N ALA A 124 -2.23 7.49 -24.43
CA ALA A 124 -3.64 7.51 -24.80
C ALA A 124 -4.35 6.28 -24.23
N LYS A 125 -5.66 6.43 -23.99
CA LYS A 125 -6.52 5.30 -23.63
C LYS A 125 -6.77 4.47 -24.88
N ILE A 126 -7.03 3.19 -24.68
CA ILE A 126 -7.36 2.26 -25.75
C ILE A 126 -8.80 1.82 -25.56
N SER A 127 -9.53 1.66 -26.67
CA SER A 127 -10.93 1.26 -26.67
C SER A 127 -11.15 -0.21 -26.28
N SER A 128 -10.18 -1.08 -26.58
CA SER A 128 -10.23 -2.52 -26.28
C SER A 128 -9.18 -2.94 -25.25
N ASN A 129 -9.57 -3.82 -24.34
CA ASN A 129 -8.69 -4.47 -23.37
C ASN A 129 -8.46 -5.95 -23.68
N THR A 130 -8.83 -6.46 -24.86
CA THR A 130 -8.80 -7.91 -25.20
C THR A 130 -7.71 -8.29 -26.20
N TRP A 131 -6.77 -7.41 -26.49
CA TRP A 131 -5.72 -7.68 -27.46
C TRP A 131 -4.71 -8.72 -26.95
N PRO A 132 -4.15 -9.55 -27.86
CA PRO A 132 -3.05 -10.46 -27.55
C PRO A 132 -1.70 -9.76 -27.67
N GLU A 133 -0.68 -10.22 -26.95
CA GLU A 133 0.70 -9.69 -27.08
C GLU A 133 1.30 -9.94 -28.48
N ALA A 134 0.72 -10.88 -29.22
CA ALA A 134 1.01 -11.13 -30.62
C ALA A 134 0.38 -10.10 -31.60
N ALA A 135 -0.29 -9.05 -31.09
CA ALA A 135 -0.84 -8.00 -31.95
C ALA A 135 0.22 -7.43 -32.90
N THR A 136 -0.22 -7.18 -34.12
CA THR A 136 0.58 -6.61 -35.21
C THR A 136 0.11 -5.20 -35.49
N TRP A 137 0.77 -4.47 -36.39
CA TRP A 137 0.24 -3.18 -36.84
C TRP A 137 -1.20 -3.34 -37.36
N ASP A 138 -1.45 -4.31 -38.23
CA ASP A 138 -2.77 -4.49 -38.86
C ASP A 138 -3.87 -4.91 -37.88
N THR A 139 -3.50 -5.56 -36.76
CA THR A 139 -4.44 -6.09 -35.77
C THR A 139 -4.44 -5.31 -34.45
N ARG A 140 -3.73 -4.17 -34.39
CA ARG A 140 -3.59 -3.38 -33.17
C ARG A 140 -4.93 -2.77 -32.73
N PRO A 141 -5.14 -2.60 -31.42
CA PRO A 141 -6.28 -1.86 -30.90
C PRO A 141 -6.36 -0.42 -31.43
N ALA A 142 -7.58 0.08 -31.59
CA ALA A 142 -7.82 1.49 -31.86
C ALA A 142 -7.58 2.35 -30.61
N ILE A 143 -6.93 3.50 -30.83
CA ILE A 143 -6.52 4.50 -29.84
C ILE A 143 -7.50 5.68 -29.85
#